data_AF-A0A1M7JN49-F1
#
_entry.id   AF-A0A1M7JN49-F1
#
_cell.length_a   1.000
_cell.length_b   1.000
_cell.length_c   1.000
_cell.angle_alpha   90.00
_cell.angle_beta   90.00
_cell.angle_gamma   90.00
#
_symmetry.space_group_name_H-M   'P 1'
#
loop_
_entity.id
_entity.type
_entity.pdbx_description
1 polymer ?
#
loop_
_entity_poly.entity_id
_entity_poly.type
_entity_poly.pdbx_seq_one_letter_code
_entity_poly.pdbx_strand_id
1 'polypeptide(L)'
;METIDIVVIVAAALASLTKLIDVFSTIARVSVYTEMNPLGRSLFSRFGVKGGCWLTFAFWTLVCAVVAFGIVTCGSFVEKILAVILYCVLVYFNISTGLFNMKGYAIPLTKSMLKFYAWLGNKMRK
;
A
#
# COMPACT_ATOMS: atom_id res chain seq x y z
N MET A 1 -18.77 -21.62 3.29
CA MET A 1 -17.66 -20.78 2.81
C MET A 1 -17.25 -21.34 1.47
N GLU A 2 -17.47 -20.56 0.41
CA GLU A 2 -17.11 -20.95 -0.95
C GLU A 2 -15.59 -20.91 -1.13
N THR A 3 -15.03 -21.66 -2.07
CA THR A 3 -13.58 -21.63 -2.37
C THR A 3 -13.11 -20.20 -2.67
N ILE A 4 -13.93 -19.40 -3.36
CA ILE A 4 -13.62 -18.02 -3.69
C ILE A 4 -13.54 -17.11 -2.45
N ASP A 5 -14.29 -17.37 -1.38
CA ASP A 5 -14.24 -16.60 -0.13
C ASP A 5 -12.86 -16.74 0.53
N ILE A 6 -12.34 -17.97 0.54
CA ILE A 6 -11.00 -18.27 1.05
C ILE A 6 -9.95 -17.51 0.23
N VAL A 7 -10.10 -17.47 -1.10
CA VAL A 7 -9.18 -16.74 -1.98
C VAL A 7 -9.20 -15.23 -1.67
N VAL A 8 -10.37 -14.63 -1.45
CA VAL A 8 -10.47 -13.21 -1.07
C VAL A 8 -9.73 -12.96 0.26
N ILE A 9 -9.95 -13.79 1.27
CA ILE A 9 -9.31 -13.66 2.58
C ILE A 9 -7.78 -13.79 2.46
N VAL A 10 -7.31 -14.80 1.71
CA VAL A 10 -5.87 -15.01 1.48
C VAL A 10 -5.26 -13.83 0.71
N ALA A 11 -5.94 -13.32 -0.32
CA ALA A 11 -5.46 -12.18 -1.09
C ALA A 11 -5.36 -10.90 -0.21
N ALA A 12 -6.35 -10.65 0.65
CA ALA A 12 -6.34 -9.54 1.60
C ALA A 12 -5.22 -9.69 2.65
N ALA A 13 -4.98 -10.91 3.14
CA ALA A 13 -3.88 -11.20 4.06
C ALA A 13 -2.52 -10.96 3.39
N LEU A 14 -2.34 -11.42 2.15
CA LEU A 14 -1.13 -11.16 1.35
C LEU A 14 -0.93 -9.66 1.10
N ALA A 15 -1.98 -8.91 0.81
CA ALA A 15 -1.92 -7.46 0.66
C ALA A 15 -1.46 -6.76 1.95
N SER A 16 -1.85 -7.27 3.12
CA SER A 16 -1.36 -6.76 4.41
C SER A 16 0.09 -7.17 4.68
N LEU A 17 0.46 -8.42 4.46
CA LEU A 17 1.84 -8.90 4.65
C LEU A 17 2.83 -8.16 3.75
N THR A 18 2.46 -7.92 2.49
CA THR A 18 3.31 -7.15 1.56
C THR A 18 3.41 -5.69 1.98
N LYS A 19 2.35 -5.10 2.55
CA LYS A 19 2.43 -3.76 3.14
C LYS A 19 3.38 -3.71 4.34
N LEU A 20 3.46 -4.80 5.11
CA LEU A 20 4.40 -4.89 6.22
C LEU A 20 5.86 -4.87 5.72
N ILE A 21 6.16 -5.57 4.62
CA ILE A 21 7.49 -5.54 3.96
C ILE A 21 7.81 -4.11 3.49
N ASP A 22 6.85 -3.44 2.85
CA ASP A 22 6.98 -2.03 2.45
C ASP A 22 7.31 -1.13 3.65
N VAL A 23 6.62 -1.30 4.78
CA VAL A 23 6.89 -0.56 6.02
C VAL A 23 8.30 -0.81 6.55
N PHE A 24 8.75 -2.07 6.63
CA PHE A 24 10.09 -2.37 7.09
C PHE A 24 11.15 -1.76 6.17
N SER A 25 10.96 -1.84 4.87
CA SER A 25 11.87 -1.22 3.90
C SER A 25 11.91 0.31 4.05
N THR A 26 10.77 0.94 4.29
CA THR A 26 10.64 2.39 4.49
C THR A 26 11.33 2.81 5.77
N ILE A 27 11.07 2.12 6.89
CA ILE A 27 11.72 2.41 8.18
C ILE A 27 13.24 2.29 8.08
N ALA A 28 13.75 1.33 7.32
CA ALA A 28 15.18 1.08 7.20
C ALA A 28 15.92 2.08 6.29
N ARG A 29 15.24 2.64 5.27
CA ARG A 29 15.92 3.34 4.16
C ARG A 29 15.39 4.76 3.89
N VAL A 30 14.20 5.11 4.36
CA VAL A 30 13.53 6.37 4.02
C VAL A 30 13.57 7.34 5.19
N SER A 31 13.77 8.61 4.88
CA SER A 31 13.70 9.74 5.81
C SER A 31 12.61 10.71 5.36
N VAL A 32 12.23 11.64 6.24
CA VAL A 32 11.26 12.70 5.91
C VAL A 32 11.71 13.51 4.67
N TYR A 33 13.02 13.73 4.51
CA TYR A 33 13.57 14.52 3.40
C TYR A 33 13.58 13.77 2.07
N THR A 34 13.75 12.45 2.12
CA THR A 34 13.80 11.59 0.93
C THR A 34 12.43 11.07 0.50
N GLU A 35 11.41 11.13 1.37
CA GLU A 35 10.03 10.79 1.05
C GLU A 35 9.47 11.72 -0.03
N MET A 36 9.11 11.16 -1.18
CA MET A 36 8.58 11.91 -2.33
C MET A 36 7.07 12.09 -2.28
N ASN A 37 6.34 11.22 -1.57
CA ASN A 37 4.92 11.38 -1.35
C ASN A 37 4.68 12.52 -0.35
N PRO A 38 4.02 13.61 -0.75
CA PRO A 38 3.80 14.76 0.14
C PRO A 38 2.89 14.43 1.33
N LEU A 39 1.95 13.49 1.18
CA LEU A 39 1.14 13.01 2.30
C LEU A 39 1.99 12.19 3.27
N GLY A 40 2.83 11.29 2.75
CA GLY A 40 3.79 10.53 3.55
C GLY A 40 4.76 11.45 4.31
N ARG A 41 5.27 12.50 3.64
CA ARG A 41 6.14 13.50 4.25
C ARG A 41 5.45 14.26 5.39
N SER A 42 4.20 14.67 5.20
CA SER A 42 3.40 15.33 6.24
C SER A 42 3.13 14.40 7.43
N LEU A 43 2.88 13.12 7.16
CA LEU A 43 2.69 12.11 8.19
C LEU A 43 3.98 11.89 9.00
N PHE A 44 5.11 11.72 8.31
CA PHE A 44 6.41 11.46 8.94
C PHE A 44 6.96 12.67 9.69
N SER A 45 6.64 13.89 9.27
CA SER A 45 7.02 15.10 10.02
C SER A 45 6.24 15.25 11.33
N ARG A 46 4.99 14.76 11.39
CA ARG A 46 4.15 14.83 12.60
C ARG A 46 4.40 13.69 13.59
N PHE A 47 4.51 12.46 13.09
CA PHE A 47 4.55 11.26 13.92
C PHE A 47 5.92 10.55 13.92
N GLY A 48 6.91 11.10 13.21
CA GLY A 48 8.15 10.41 12.89
C GLY A 48 7.97 9.32 11.83
N VAL A 49 9.07 8.90 11.20
CA VAL A 49 9.03 7.86 10.15
C VAL A 49 8.46 6.54 10.69
N LYS A 50 8.94 6.07 11.85
CA LYS A 50 8.45 4.83 12.48
C LYS A 50 6.96 4.90 12.81
N GLY A 51 6.52 5.97 13.49
CA GLY A 51 5.13 6.15 13.88
C GLY A 51 4.20 6.27 12.67
N GLY A 52 4.60 7.07 11.67
CA GLY A 52 3.85 7.20 10.43
C GLY A 52 3.73 5.89 9.66
N CYS A 53 4.81 5.11 9.55
CA CYS A 53 4.77 3.81 8.89
C CYS A 53 3.80 2.83 9.57
N TRP A 54 3.87 2.72 10.91
CA TRP A 54 2.95 1.85 11.67
C TRP A 54 1.50 2.30 11.57
N LEU A 55 1.24 3.61 11.58
CA LEU A 55 -0.11 4.14 11.40
C LEU A 55 -0.66 3.83 10.00
N THR A 56 0.17 3.97 8.98
CA THR A 56 -0.20 3.63 7.59
C THR A 56 -0.48 2.14 7.44
N PHE A 57 0.31 1.28 8.10
CA PHE A 57 0.09 -0.16 8.13
C PHE A 57 -1.22 -0.52 8.83
N ALA A 58 -1.46 -0.01 10.04
CA ALA A 58 -2.68 -0.29 10.80
C ALA A 58 -3.94 0.14 10.03
N PHE A 59 -3.92 1.35 9.45
CA PHE A 59 -5.01 1.85 8.62
C PHE A 59 -5.23 0.97 7.38
N TRP A 60 -4.16 0.60 6.68
CA TRP A 60 -4.22 -0.25 5.49
C TRP A 60 -4.80 -1.63 5.80
N THR A 61 -4.32 -2.29 6.86
CA THR A 61 -4.79 -3.61 7.26
C THR A 61 -6.25 -3.56 7.70
N LEU A 62 -6.67 -2.51 8.41
CA LEU A 62 -8.07 -2.31 8.76
C LEU A 62 -8.95 -2.19 7.53
N VAL A 63 -8.56 -1.36 6.54
CA VAL A 63 -9.30 -1.22 5.28
C VAL A 63 -9.38 -2.56 4.54
N CYS A 64 -8.25 -3.28 4.42
CA CYS A 64 -8.24 -4.59 3.77
C CYS A 64 -9.19 -5.58 4.46
N ALA A 65 -9.19 -5.61 5.80
CA ALA A 65 -10.05 -6.49 6.58
C ALA A 65 -11.54 -6.14 6.43
N VAL A 66 -11.90 -4.85 6.51
CA VAL A 66 -13.30 -4.39 6.37
C VAL A 66 -13.83 -4.70 4.97
N VAL A 67 -13.04 -4.43 3.93
CA VAL A 67 -13.43 -4.72 2.54
C VAL A 67 -13.57 -6.22 2.30
N ALA A 68 -12.60 -7.02 2.75
CA ALA A 68 -12.65 -8.48 2.61
C ALA A 68 -13.86 -9.05 3.34
N PHE A 69 -14.13 -8.59 4.56
CA PHE A 69 -15.31 -9.00 5.33
C PHE A 69 -16.60 -8.67 4.58
N GLY A 70 -16.79 -7.43 4.13
CA GLY A 70 -17.99 -7.03 3.40
C GLY A 70 -18.23 -7.80 2.10
N ILE A 71 -17.15 -8.06 1.34
CA ILE A 71 -17.22 -8.83 0.08
C ILE A 71 -17.51 -10.32 0.34
N VAL A 72 -16.94 -10.90 1.40
CA VAL A 72 -17.21 -12.31 1.75
C VAL A 72 -18.63 -12.49 2.26
N THR A 73 -19.16 -11.54 3.04
CA THR A 73 -20.51 -11.67 3.62
C THR A 73 -21.62 -11.36 2.62
N CYS A 74 -21.43 -10.36 1.75
CA CYS A 74 -22.51 -9.80 0.95
C CYS A 74 -22.20 -9.74 -0.56
N GLY A 75 -20.97 -10.04 -0.98
CA GLY A 75 -20.53 -9.86 -2.35
C GLY A 75 -21.04 -10.96 -3.29
N SER A 76 -21.43 -10.56 -4.50
CA SER A 76 -21.63 -11.45 -5.64
C SER A 76 -20.32 -12.09 -6.10
N PHE A 77 -20.41 -13.19 -6.86
CA PHE A 77 -19.24 -13.89 -7.39
C PHE A 77 -18.31 -12.97 -8.20
N VAL A 78 -18.87 -12.04 -9.00
CA VAL A 78 -18.10 -11.07 -9.79
C VAL A 78 -17.36 -10.09 -8.88
N GLU A 79 -18.00 -9.58 -7.83
CA GLU A 79 -17.36 -8.68 -6.87
C GLU A 79 -16.22 -9.36 -6.12
N LYS A 80 -16.35 -10.64 -5.79
CA LYS A 80 -15.28 -11.44 -5.19
C LYS A 80 -14.07 -11.55 -6.14
N ILE A 81 -14.30 -11.83 -7.43
CA ILE A 81 -13.22 -11.86 -8.43
C ILE A 81 -12.52 -10.49 -8.54
N LEU A 82 -13.31 -9.42 -8.64
CA LEU A 82 -12.77 -8.06 -8.72
C LEU A 82 -11.94 -7.70 -7.47
N ALA A 83 -12.40 -8.11 -6.28
CA ALA A 83 -11.65 -7.93 -5.04
C ALA A 83 -10.31 -8.67 -5.06
N VAL A 84 -10.26 -9.92 -5.53
CA VAL A 84 -9.01 -10.68 -5.68
C VAL A 84 -8.04 -9.97 -6.62
N ILE A 85 -8.52 -9.53 -7.80
CA ILE A 85 -7.70 -8.78 -8.76
C ILE A 85 -7.14 -7.51 -8.11
N LEU A 86 -7.99 -6.76 -7.40
CA LEU A 86 -7.59 -5.55 -6.71
C LEU A 86 -6.50 -5.84 -5.66
N TYR A 87 -6.67 -6.85 -4.81
CA TYR A 87 -5.65 -7.23 -3.82
C TYR A 87 -4.34 -7.66 -4.47
N CYS A 88 -4.38 -8.41 -5.58
CA CYS A 88 -3.19 -8.78 -6.35
C CYS A 88 -2.45 -7.54 -6.88
N VAL A 89 -3.18 -6.54 -7.39
CA VAL A 89 -2.61 -5.27 -7.82
C VAL A 89 -1.95 -4.56 -6.63
N LEU A 90 -2.62 -4.49 -5.48
CA LEU A 90 -2.08 -3.86 -4.27
C LEU A 90 -0.82 -4.57 -3.75
N VAL A 91 -0.79 -5.90 -3.77
CA VAL A 91 0.40 -6.71 -3.45
C VAL A 91 1.57 -6.33 -4.36
N TYR A 92 1.32 -6.24 -5.66
CA TYR A 92 2.34 -5.84 -6.64
C TYR A 92 2.89 -4.44 -6.36
N PHE A 93 2.03 -3.48 -6.01
CA PHE A 93 2.46 -2.13 -5.62
C PHE A 93 3.35 -2.15 -4.37
N ASN A 94 2.93 -2.82 -3.30
CA ASN A 94 3.68 -2.88 -2.04
C ASN A 94 5.05 -3.55 -2.21
N ILE A 95 5.14 -4.62 -3.02
CA ILE A 95 6.42 -5.26 -3.33
C ILE A 95 7.30 -4.30 -4.15
N SER A 96 6.73 -3.62 -5.15
CA SER A 96 7.48 -2.70 -6.01
C SER A 96 8.04 -1.51 -5.24
N THR A 97 7.29 -0.94 -4.31
CA THR A 97 7.77 0.14 -3.43
C THR A 97 8.82 -0.38 -2.45
N GLY A 98 8.60 -1.56 -1.86
CA GLY A 98 9.57 -2.17 -0.96
C GLY A 98 10.92 -2.47 -1.63
N LEU A 99 10.89 -2.98 -2.85
CA LEU A 99 12.09 -3.21 -3.67
C LEU A 99 12.78 -1.91 -4.05
N PHE A 100 12.02 -0.87 -4.39
CA PHE A 100 12.58 0.45 -4.68
C PHE A 100 13.30 1.02 -3.45
N ASN A 101 12.68 0.96 -2.27
CA ASN A 101 13.29 1.43 -1.02
C ASN A 101 14.58 0.67 -0.68
N MET A 102 14.62 -0.65 -0.90
CA MET A 102 15.80 -1.47 -0.58
C MET A 102 16.93 -1.38 -1.61
N LYS A 103 16.61 -1.35 -2.91
CA LYS A 103 17.58 -1.51 -4.00
C LYS A 103 17.75 -0.26 -4.88
N GLY A 104 16.89 0.75 -4.74
CA GLY A 104 16.88 1.94 -5.58
C GLY A 104 16.37 1.73 -7.01
N TYR A 105 16.03 0.50 -7.41
CA TYR A 105 15.53 0.21 -8.76
C TYR A 105 14.05 0.57 -8.89
N ALA A 106 13.76 1.63 -9.65
CA ALA A 106 12.39 2.02 -9.98
C ALA A 106 11.91 1.25 -11.23
N ILE A 107 10.93 0.37 -11.03
CA ILE A 107 10.16 -0.27 -12.11
C ILE A 107 9.33 0.82 -12.83
N PRO A 108 8.93 0.66 -14.12
CA PRO A 108 8.13 1.66 -14.84
C PRO A 108 6.94 2.22 -14.06
N LEU A 109 6.25 1.36 -13.30
CA LEU A 109 5.14 1.78 -12.43
C LEU A 109 5.60 2.72 -11.31
N THR A 110 6.67 2.36 -10.57
CA THR A 110 7.28 3.23 -9.56
C THR A 110 7.69 4.56 -10.19
N LYS A 111 8.31 4.56 -11.38
CA LYS A 111 8.67 5.78 -12.11
C LYS A 111 7.46 6.67 -12.38
N SER A 112 6.34 6.09 -12.83
CA SER A 112 5.10 6.83 -13.05
C SER A 112 4.53 7.42 -11.76
N MET A 113 4.57 6.66 -10.65
CA MET A 113 4.14 7.16 -9.33
C MET A 113 5.02 8.33 -8.86
N LEU A 114 6.34 8.26 -9.05
CA LEU A 114 7.25 9.34 -8.68
C LEU A 114 6.98 10.61 -9.50
N LYS A 115 6.71 10.48 -10.80
CA LYS A 115 6.28 11.61 -11.64
C LYS A 115 4.97 12.21 -11.15
N PHE A 116 4.00 11.36 -10.79
CA PHE A 116 2.72 11.81 -10.23
C PHE A 116 2.92 12.55 -8.90
N TYR A 117 3.71 12.03 -7.98
CA TYR A 117 3.99 12.70 -6.71
C TYR A 117 4.74 14.02 -6.89
N ALA A 118 5.69 14.09 -7.84
CA ALA A 118 6.36 15.35 -8.19
C ALA A 118 5.37 16.39 -8.74
N TRP A 119 4.46 15.98 -9.63
CA TRP A 119 3.39 16.84 -10.12
C TRP A 119 2.47 17.32 -8.99
N LEU A 120 2.04 16.41 -8.12
CA LEU A 120 1.15 16.72 -6.99
C LEU A 120 1.82 17.66 -5.98
N GLY A 121 3.09 17.43 -5.68
CA GLY A 121 3.91 18.30 -4.83
C GLY A 121 4.05 19.71 -5.40
N ASN A 122 4.23 19.86 -6.72
CA ASN A 122 4.27 21.17 -7.37
C ASN A 122 2.91 21.89 -7.32
N LYS A 123 1.80 21.14 -7.38
CA LYS A 123 0.45 21.72 -7.30
C LYS A 123 0.10 22.19 -5.88
N MET A 124 0.52 21.47 -4.84
CA MET A 124 0.24 21.82 -3.44
C MET A 124 1.14 22.92 -2.86
N ARG A 125 2.19 23.33 -3.60
CA ARG A 125 3.05 24.49 -3.23
C ARG A 125 2.57 25.82 -3.84
N LYS A 126 1.59 25.77 -4.75
CA LYS A 126 0.92 26.94 -5.32
C LYS A 126 -0.37 27.20 -4.56
#